data_AF-X6L9D6-F1
#
_entry.id   AF-X6L9D6-F1
#
_cell.length_a   1.000
_cell.length_b   1.000
_cell.length_c   1.000
_cell.angle_alpha   90.00
_cell.angle_beta   90.00
_cell.angle_gamma   90.00
#
_symmetry.space_group_name_H-M   'P 1'
#
loop_
_entity.id
_entity.type
_entity.pdbx_description
1 polymer ?
#
loop_
_entity_poly.entity_id
_entity_poly.type
_entity_poly.pdbx_seq_one_letter_code
_entity_poly.pdbx_strand_id
1 'polypeptide(L)'
;NKLGKETISQTWKNYNQIYYDTRIKLFEICATSNLNESEEENELKIIQEMYLHILWNILKYPKHIKYRQINTPALYNYLFQKCHTLGTDFEQILIAMEKNLEITGFKKGNDGNWYYQYNHTQLLHLWDKYYNQHFKIDTKQDIIFQKKCVCYRIKNGKIMKAYLIMNIEQ
;
A
#
# COMPACT_ATOMS: atom_id res chain seq x y z
N ASN A 1 -35.09 -13.81 8.24
CA ASN A 1 -34.11 -13.71 7.13
C ASN A 1 -32.69 -13.81 7.65
N LYS A 2 -32.13 -15.02 7.70
CA LYS A 2 -30.71 -15.26 7.99
C LYS A 2 -29.99 -15.23 6.64
N LEU A 3 -29.45 -14.07 6.26
CA LEU A 3 -28.50 -14.02 5.15
C LEU A 3 -27.39 -15.03 5.46
N GLY A 4 -27.25 -16.05 4.62
CA GLY A 4 -26.32 -17.15 4.84
C GLY A 4 -24.91 -16.60 4.98
N LYS A 5 -24.16 -17.07 5.99
CA LYS A 5 -22.76 -16.66 6.22
C LYS A 5 -21.89 -16.82 4.96
N GLU A 6 -22.21 -17.83 4.14
CA GLU A 6 -21.57 -18.08 2.86
C GLU A 6 -21.81 -16.96 1.84
N THR A 7 -23.04 -16.44 1.75
CA THR A 7 -23.37 -15.30 0.87
C THR A 7 -22.58 -14.06 1.25
N ILE A 8 -22.48 -13.76 2.54
CA ILE A 8 -21.70 -12.60 3.04
C ILE A 8 -20.22 -12.78 2.74
N SER A 9 -19.65 -13.97 3.01
CA SER A 9 -18.24 -14.27 2.75
C SER A 9 -17.89 -14.19 1.26
N GLN A 10 -18.74 -14.74 0.40
CA GLN A 10 -18.51 -14.72 -1.04
C GLN A 10 -18.64 -13.31 -1.62
N THR A 11 -19.58 -12.52 -1.10
CA THR A 11 -19.74 -11.11 -1.49
C THR A 11 -18.49 -10.32 -1.12
N TRP A 12 -17.95 -10.51 0.08
CA TRP A 12 -16.72 -9.84 0.50
C TRP A 12 -15.52 -10.22 -0.39
N LYS A 13 -15.33 -11.52 -0.67
CA LYS A 13 -14.26 -11.97 -1.59
C LYS A 13 -14.37 -11.32 -2.97
N ASN A 14 -15.57 -11.28 -3.53
CA ASN A 14 -15.81 -10.70 -4.86
C ASN A 14 -15.53 -9.19 -4.87
N TYR A 15 -15.99 -8.44 -3.85
CA TYR A 15 -15.72 -7.00 -3.76
C TYR A 15 -14.23 -6.69 -3.58
N ASN A 16 -13.51 -7.45 -2.74
CA ASN A 16 -12.07 -7.27 -2.57
C ASN A 16 -11.31 -7.57 -3.87
N GLN A 17 -11.73 -8.59 -4.62
CA GLN A 17 -11.13 -8.93 -5.91
C GLN A 17 -11.36 -7.82 -6.93
N ILE A 18 -12.60 -7.35 -7.09
CA ILE A 18 -12.93 -6.24 -8.00
C ILE A 18 -12.14 -4.97 -7.62
N TYR A 19 -12.03 -4.68 -6.33
CA TYR A 19 -11.25 -3.56 -5.82
C TYR A 19 -9.77 -3.69 -6.18
N TYR A 20 -9.19 -4.87 -5.96
CA TYR A 20 -7.80 -5.16 -6.31
C TYR A 20 -7.56 -5.04 -7.81
N ASP A 21 -8.39 -5.68 -8.63
CA ASP A 21 -8.25 -5.70 -10.09
C ASP A 21 -8.40 -4.29 -10.70
N THR A 22 -9.41 -3.53 -10.25
CA THR A 22 -9.60 -2.14 -10.69
C THR A 22 -8.40 -1.28 -10.34
N ARG A 23 -7.81 -1.50 -9.16
CA ARG A 23 -6.64 -0.75 -8.70
C ARG A 23 -5.38 -1.10 -9.50
N ILE A 24 -5.14 -2.38 -9.81
CA ILE A 24 -4.03 -2.79 -10.69
C ILE A 24 -4.16 -2.11 -12.06
N LYS A 25 -5.37 -2.08 -12.62
CA LYS A 25 -5.61 -1.47 -13.92
C LYS A 25 -5.40 0.04 -13.93
N LEU A 26 -5.78 0.73 -12.86
CA LEU A 26 -5.49 2.16 -12.68
C LEU A 26 -3.99 2.42 -12.53
N PHE A 27 -3.28 1.57 -11.80
CA PHE A 27 -1.83 1.65 -11.67
C PHE A 27 -1.12 1.47 -13.02
N GLU A 28 -1.54 0.48 -13.82
CA GLU A 28 -1.04 0.28 -15.18
C GLU A 28 -1.28 1.51 -16.06
N ILE A 29 -2.48 2.11 -16.01
CA ILE A 29 -2.80 3.33 -16.75
C ILE A 29 -1.89 4.49 -16.31
N CYS A 30 -1.73 4.72 -15.01
CA CYS A 30 -0.86 5.77 -14.47
C CYS A 30 0.61 5.59 -14.89
N ALA A 31 1.12 4.35 -14.80
CA ALA A 31 2.48 4.01 -15.23
C ALA A 31 2.69 4.22 -16.74
N THR A 32 1.67 3.95 -17.58
CA THR A 32 1.77 4.21 -19.02
C THR A 32 1.63 5.67 -19.41
N SER A 33 1.00 6.51 -18.57
CA SER A 33 0.81 7.93 -18.84
C SER A 33 2.01 8.81 -18.46
N ASN A 34 2.90 8.33 -17.59
CA ASN A 34 4.18 8.97 -17.26
C ASN A 34 5.31 8.38 -18.13
N LEU A 35 5.35 8.76 -19.41
CA LEU A 35 6.39 8.32 -20.34
C LEU A 35 7.79 8.95 -20.12
N ASN A 36 7.93 9.76 -19.06
CA ASN A 36 9.24 10.17 -18.54
C ASN A 36 9.37 9.54 -17.15
N GLU A 37 9.97 8.35 -17.06
CA GLU A 37 10.34 7.74 -15.77
C GLU A 37 11.23 8.72 -15.02
N SER A 38 10.67 9.40 -14.03
CA SER A 38 11.46 10.26 -13.14
C SER A 38 12.17 9.40 -12.10
N GLU A 39 13.27 9.91 -11.56
CA GLU A 39 14.01 9.27 -10.49
C GLU A 39 13.11 8.98 -9.27
N GLU A 40 12.21 9.91 -8.95
CA GLU A 40 11.18 9.76 -7.90
C GLU A 40 10.24 8.55 -8.13
N GLU A 41 9.90 8.23 -9.39
CA GLU A 41 9.05 7.09 -9.71
C GLU A 41 9.81 5.76 -9.49
N ASN A 42 11.09 5.72 -9.87
CA ASN A 42 11.94 4.56 -9.66
C ASN A 42 12.20 4.30 -8.18
N GLU A 43 12.42 5.37 -7.40
CA GLU A 43 12.55 5.29 -5.96
C GLU A 43 11.31 4.65 -5.29
N LEU A 44 10.12 5.15 -5.66
CA LEU A 44 8.86 4.65 -5.15
C LEU A 44 8.61 3.19 -5.55
N LYS A 45 8.93 2.81 -6.80
CA LYS A 45 8.87 1.41 -7.28
C LYS A 45 9.73 0.47 -6.42
N ILE A 46 10.98 0.86 -6.12
CA ILE A 46 11.90 0.04 -5.30
C ILE A 46 11.33 -0.17 -3.90
N ILE A 47 10.87 0.91 -3.24
CA ILE A 47 10.32 0.85 -1.88
C ILE A 47 9.08 -0.06 -1.86
N GLN A 48 8.16 0.13 -2.81
CA GLN A 48 6.92 -0.65 -2.89
C GLN A 48 7.19 -2.15 -3.13
N GLU A 49 8.09 -2.48 -4.06
CA GLU A 49 8.48 -3.86 -4.36
C GLU A 49 9.04 -4.54 -3.10
N MET A 50 9.98 -3.91 -2.42
CA MET A 50 10.59 -4.44 -1.19
C MET A 50 9.55 -4.64 -0.09
N TYR A 51 8.67 -3.65 0.10
CA TYR A 51 7.58 -3.76 1.08
C TYR A 51 6.63 -4.91 0.80
N LEU A 52 6.21 -5.07 -0.46
CA LEU A 52 5.33 -6.16 -0.87
C LEU A 52 5.97 -7.52 -0.60
N HIS A 53 7.27 -7.67 -0.87
CA HIS A 53 7.99 -8.91 -0.56
C HIS A 53 8.01 -9.21 0.95
N ILE A 54 8.26 -8.21 1.79
CA ILE A 54 8.24 -8.36 3.25
C ILE A 54 6.84 -8.76 3.74
N LEU A 55 5.81 -8.04 3.30
CA LEU A 55 4.42 -8.32 3.65
C LEU A 55 4.01 -9.72 3.22
N TRP A 56 4.33 -10.09 1.98
CA TRP A 56 4.03 -11.40 1.43
C TRP A 56 4.68 -12.52 2.24
N ASN A 57 5.95 -12.37 2.61
CA ASN A 57 6.65 -13.36 3.44
C ASN A 57 5.98 -13.56 4.80
N ILE A 58 5.57 -12.47 5.46
CA ILE A 58 4.89 -12.53 6.76
C ILE A 58 3.50 -13.17 6.62
N LEU A 59 2.73 -12.77 5.61
CA LEU A 59 1.36 -13.25 5.39
C LEU A 59 1.33 -14.72 4.95
N LYS A 60 2.31 -15.16 4.16
CA LYS A 60 2.42 -16.55 3.71
C LYS A 60 2.80 -17.49 4.85
N TYR A 61 3.61 -17.02 5.80
CA TYR A 61 4.13 -17.84 6.90
C TYR A 61 3.90 -17.20 8.28
N PRO A 62 2.64 -16.92 8.66
CA PRO A 62 2.33 -16.08 9.80
C PRO A 62 2.85 -16.66 11.12
N LYS A 63 2.91 -18.00 11.25
CA LYS A 63 3.38 -18.75 12.43
C LYS A 63 4.90 -18.83 12.57
N HIS A 64 5.66 -18.50 11.54
CA HIS A 64 7.10 -18.73 11.50
C HIS A 64 7.84 -17.42 11.75
N ILE A 65 8.44 -17.30 12.94
CA ILE A 65 9.13 -16.07 13.39
C ILE A 65 10.25 -15.63 12.44
N LYS A 66 10.92 -16.56 11.76
CA LYS A 66 11.98 -16.24 10.80
C LYS A 66 11.52 -15.33 9.65
N TYR A 67 10.26 -15.38 9.24
CA TYR A 67 9.73 -14.52 8.17
C TYR A 67 9.27 -13.15 8.66
N ARG A 68 9.34 -12.91 9.97
CA ARG A 68 9.12 -11.61 10.61
C ARG A 68 10.42 -10.85 10.84
N GLN A 69 11.54 -11.47 10.50
CA GLN A 69 12.87 -10.89 10.59
C GLN A 69 13.32 -10.47 9.20
N ILE A 70 13.93 -9.30 9.11
CA ILE A 70 14.63 -8.84 7.91
C ILE A 70 16.11 -8.79 8.25
N ASN A 71 16.89 -9.57 7.51
CA ASN A 71 18.34 -9.52 7.62
C ASN A 71 18.85 -8.21 7.00
N THR A 72 19.48 -7.37 7.80
CA THR A 72 19.90 -6.02 7.38
C THR A 72 20.92 -6.05 6.25
N PRO A 73 21.99 -6.87 6.29
CA PRO A 73 22.90 -7.01 5.15
C PRO A 73 22.20 -7.42 3.84
N ALA A 74 21.26 -8.36 3.91
CA ALA A 74 20.51 -8.79 2.73
C ALA A 74 19.61 -7.68 2.16
N LEU A 75 18.94 -6.93 3.03
CA LEU A 75 18.14 -5.77 2.63
C LEU A 75 19.00 -4.72 1.92
N TYR A 76 20.15 -4.38 2.50
CA TYR A 76 21.04 -3.34 1.98
C TYR A 76 21.61 -3.75 0.62
N ASN A 77 22.07 -5.00 0.49
CA ASN A 77 22.58 -5.53 -0.77
C ASN A 77 21.50 -5.51 -1.86
N TYR A 78 20.26 -5.89 -1.53
CA TYR A 78 19.15 -5.83 -2.48
C TYR A 78 18.86 -4.41 -2.94
N LEU A 79 18.71 -3.47 -2.00
CA LEU A 79 18.43 -2.06 -2.30
C LEU A 79 19.56 -1.44 -3.12
N PHE A 80 20.82 -1.74 -2.77
CA PHE A 80 21.99 -1.26 -3.50
C PHE A 80 21.98 -1.73 -4.96
N GLN A 81 21.74 -3.02 -5.19
CA GLN A 81 21.66 -3.57 -6.55
C GLN A 81 20.53 -2.96 -7.37
N LYS A 82 19.35 -2.78 -6.75
CA LYS A 82 18.20 -2.16 -7.41
C LYS A 82 18.45 -0.68 -7.75
N CYS A 83 18.99 0.09 -6.81
CA CYS A 83 19.32 1.50 -7.02
C CYS A 83 20.37 1.66 -8.12
N HIS A 84 21.42 0.84 -8.10
CA HIS A 84 22.45 0.84 -9.16
C HIS A 84 21.86 0.52 -10.54
N THR A 85 20.88 -0.40 -10.61
CA THR A 85 20.25 -0.78 -11.89
C THR A 85 19.37 0.34 -12.44
N LEU A 86 18.68 1.07 -11.56
CA LEU A 86 17.71 2.12 -11.94
C LEU A 86 18.30 3.54 -11.90
N GLY A 87 19.57 3.68 -11.53
CA GLY A 87 20.26 4.97 -11.42
C GLY A 87 19.71 5.88 -10.33
N THR A 88 19.13 5.32 -9.26
CA THR A 88 18.52 6.09 -8.16
C THR A 88 19.47 6.25 -6.96
N ASP A 89 19.23 7.25 -6.13
CA ASP A 89 19.98 7.47 -4.90
C ASP A 89 19.71 6.38 -3.84
N PHE A 90 20.73 5.56 -3.58
CA PHE A 90 20.68 4.50 -2.58
C PHE A 90 20.48 5.00 -1.15
N GLU A 91 21.08 6.14 -0.78
CA GLU A 91 21.02 6.66 0.59
C GLU A 91 19.60 7.15 0.90
N GLN A 92 18.97 7.86 -0.04
CA GLN A 92 17.59 8.30 0.07
C GLN A 92 16.62 7.11 0.20
N ILE A 93 16.79 6.09 -0.66
CA ILE A 93 15.98 4.87 -0.61
C ILE A 93 16.14 4.12 0.71
N LEU A 94 17.37 4.03 1.21
CA LEU A 94 17.66 3.37 2.45
C LEU A 94 16.97 4.07 3.64
N ILE A 95 17.12 5.39 3.74
CA ILE A 95 16.48 6.21 4.79
C ILE A 95 14.95 6.06 4.73
N ALA A 96 14.37 6.14 3.53
CA ALA A 96 12.93 5.98 3.34
C ALA A 96 12.45 4.58 3.75
N MET A 97 13.20 3.54 3.39
CA MET A 97 12.88 2.17 3.74
C MET A 97 12.94 1.92 5.25
N GLU A 98 14.00 2.36 5.93
CA GLU A 98 14.13 2.23 7.39
C GLU A 98 13.00 2.96 8.12
N LYS A 99 12.70 4.20 7.72
CA LYS A 99 11.58 4.97 8.29
C LYS A 99 10.24 4.27 8.11
N ASN A 100 10.00 3.69 6.93
CA ASN A 100 8.78 2.93 6.71
C ASN A 100 8.72 1.71 7.64
N LEU A 101 9.83 0.97 7.77
CA LEU A 101 9.89 -0.21 8.66
C LEU A 101 9.52 0.14 10.10
N GLU A 102 10.04 1.25 10.61
CA GLU A 102 9.67 1.76 11.94
C GLU A 102 8.18 2.10 12.05
N ILE A 103 7.64 2.87 11.09
CA ILE A 103 6.22 3.27 11.06
C ILE A 103 5.29 2.05 11.05
N THR A 104 5.68 1.01 10.31
CA THR A 104 4.88 -0.20 10.18
C THR A 104 5.02 -1.16 11.37
N GLY A 105 5.99 -0.91 12.26
CA GLY A 105 6.11 -1.61 13.55
C GLY A 105 7.27 -2.60 13.64
N PHE A 106 8.21 -2.54 12.71
CA PHE A 106 9.49 -3.22 12.87
C PHE A 106 10.37 -2.43 13.84
N LYS A 107 11.18 -3.15 14.60
CA LYS A 107 12.25 -2.55 15.41
C LYS A 107 13.57 -3.22 15.12
N LYS A 108 14.63 -2.42 15.16
CA LYS A 108 16.01 -2.91 15.05
C LYS A 108 16.38 -3.66 16.32
N GLY A 109 16.89 -4.88 16.17
CA GLY A 109 17.44 -5.68 17.26
C GLY A 109 18.91 -5.35 17.52
N ASN A 110 19.46 -5.92 18.59
CA ASN A 110 20.86 -5.71 18.98
C ASN A 110 21.85 -6.29 17.97
N ASP A 111 21.42 -7.25 17.15
CA ASP A 111 22.18 -7.82 16.04
C ASP A 111 22.08 -6.98 14.75
N GLY A 112 21.42 -5.83 14.81
CA GLY A 112 21.20 -4.92 13.69
C GLY A 112 20.08 -5.34 12.75
N ASN A 113 19.44 -6.51 12.93
CA ASN A 113 18.35 -6.98 12.07
C ASN A 113 17.01 -6.33 12.46
N TRP A 114 16.05 -6.31 11.55
CA TRP A 114 14.71 -5.77 11.83
C TRP A 114 13.74 -6.88 12.22
N TYR A 115 12.94 -6.64 13.25
CA TYR A 115 11.99 -7.59 13.81
C TYR A 115 10.59 -7.00 13.87
N TYR A 116 9.63 -7.69 13.28
CA TYR A 116 8.22 -7.33 13.41
C TYR A 116 7.69 -7.77 14.78
N GLN A 117 7.35 -6.79 15.64
CA GLN A 117 7.08 -7.04 17.07
C GLN A 117 5.67 -7.55 17.39
N TYR A 118 4.79 -7.61 16.39
CA TYR A 118 3.37 -7.81 16.61
C TYR A 118 2.92 -9.26 16.37
N ASN A 119 1.85 -9.66 17.06
CA ASN A 119 1.30 -11.02 16.99
C ASN A 119 0.32 -11.21 15.80
N HIS A 120 -0.19 -12.43 15.60
CA HIS A 120 -0.98 -12.77 14.40
C HIS A 120 -2.20 -11.86 14.18
N THR A 121 -2.85 -11.40 15.25
CA THR A 121 -4.04 -10.53 15.20
C THR A 121 -3.72 -9.14 14.61
N GLN A 122 -2.46 -8.74 14.64
CA GLN A 122 -1.98 -7.43 14.17
C GLN A 122 -1.45 -7.45 12.73
N LEU A 123 -1.47 -8.60 12.05
CA LEU A 123 -1.07 -8.70 10.64
C LEU A 123 -2.02 -7.96 9.69
N LEU A 124 -3.31 -7.93 10.00
CA LEU A 124 -4.28 -7.11 9.28
C LEU A 124 -3.99 -5.61 9.43
N HIS A 125 -3.49 -5.18 10.59
CA HIS A 125 -3.06 -3.80 10.80
C HIS A 125 -1.80 -3.45 10.01
N LEU A 126 -0.89 -4.41 9.78
CA LEU A 126 0.28 -4.20 8.93
C LEU A 126 -0.13 -3.93 7.47
N TRP A 127 -1.07 -4.72 6.96
CA TRP A 127 -1.62 -4.52 5.62
C TRP A 127 -2.36 -3.19 5.50
N ASP A 128 -3.19 -2.84 6.50
CA ASP A 128 -3.89 -1.57 6.52
C ASP A 128 -2.92 -0.38 6.61
N LYS A 129 -1.82 -0.48 7.36
CA LYS A 129 -0.77 0.55 7.39
C LYS A 129 -0.08 0.71 6.04
N TYR A 130 0.36 -0.38 5.42
CA TYR A 130 0.95 -0.34 4.07
C TYR A 130 -0.03 0.28 3.07
N TYR A 131 -1.30 -0.14 3.13
CA TYR A 131 -2.36 0.39 2.29
C TYR A 131 -2.54 1.91 2.51
N ASN A 132 -2.65 2.37 3.75
CA ASN A 132 -2.82 3.80 4.04
C ASN A 132 -1.56 4.63 3.72
N GLN A 133 -0.36 4.08 3.89
CA GLN A 133 0.89 4.81 3.68
C GLN A 133 1.24 4.96 2.21
N HIS A 134 1.01 3.94 1.40
CA HIS A 134 1.36 3.99 -0.02
C HIS A 134 0.19 4.41 -0.91
N PHE A 135 -1.06 4.09 -0.55
CA PHE A 135 -2.20 4.35 -1.44
C PHE A 135 -2.97 5.65 -1.12
N LYS A 136 -2.74 6.30 0.03
CA LYS A 136 -3.29 7.65 0.28
C LYS A 136 -2.38 8.77 -0.20
N ILE A 137 -1.08 8.53 -0.35
CA ILE A 137 -0.13 9.54 -0.86
C ILE A 137 -0.45 9.87 -2.33
N ASP A 138 -0.77 8.85 -3.13
CA ASP A 138 -1.26 9.04 -4.51
C ASP A 138 -2.55 9.88 -4.54
N THR A 139 -3.47 9.64 -3.60
CA THR A 139 -4.67 10.49 -3.52
C THR A 139 -4.40 11.92 -3.06
N LYS A 140 -3.27 12.22 -2.38
CA LYS A 140 -2.95 13.60 -1.98
C LYS A 140 -2.34 14.42 -3.11
N GLN A 141 -1.50 13.82 -3.96
CA GLN A 141 -1.03 14.49 -5.18
C GLN A 141 -2.19 14.72 -6.17
N ASP A 142 -3.21 13.86 -6.18
CA ASP A 142 -4.44 14.05 -6.95
C ASP A 142 -5.50 14.98 -6.30
N ILE A 143 -5.37 15.34 -5.01
CA ILE A 143 -6.35 16.20 -4.31
C ILE A 143 -6.19 17.70 -4.66
N ILE A 144 -5.16 18.09 -5.42
CA ILE A 144 -5.11 19.44 -6.04
C ILE A 144 -6.12 19.54 -7.21
N PHE A 145 -6.76 18.46 -7.63
CA PHE A 145 -7.94 18.53 -8.48
C PHE A 145 -9.23 18.46 -7.64
N GLN A 146 -9.97 19.58 -7.65
CA GLN A 146 -11.32 19.75 -7.08
C GLN A 146 -12.17 18.47 -7.13
N LYS A 147 -12.37 17.81 -5.98
CA LYS A 147 -13.25 16.63 -5.89
C LYS A 147 -14.71 17.04 -6.06
N LYS A 148 -15.27 16.85 -7.26
CA LYS A 148 -16.71 16.63 -7.44
C LYS A 148 -17.03 15.21 -7.00
N CYS A 149 -17.47 15.02 -5.76
CA CYS A 149 -18.02 13.73 -5.34
C CYS A 149 -19.42 13.58 -5.96
N VAL A 150 -19.59 12.56 -6.81
CA VAL A 150 -20.91 12.17 -7.33
C VAL A 150 -21.54 11.24 -6.30
N CYS A 151 -22.53 11.74 -5.58
CA CYS A 151 -23.37 10.95 -4.70
C CYS A 151 -24.68 10.62 -5.42
N TYR A 152 -25.23 9.44 -5.16
CA TYR A 152 -26.54 9.07 -5.68
C TYR A 152 -27.55 9.13 -4.53
N ARG A 153 -28.64 9.86 -4.73
CA ARG A 153 -29.74 9.95 -3.76
C ARG A 153 -31.02 9.44 -4.40
N ILE A 154 -31.79 8.65 -3.66
CA ILE A 154 -33.12 8.20 -4.09
C ILE A 154 -34.14 9.23 -3.59
N LYS A 155 -34.94 9.77 -4.51
CA LYS A 155 -36.08 10.65 -4.20
C LYS A 155 -37.28 10.17 -5.02
N ASN A 156 -38.37 9.84 -4.34
CA ASN A 156 -39.60 9.28 -4.94
C ASN A 156 -39.33 8.04 -5.82
N GLY A 157 -38.50 7.11 -5.33
CA GLY A 157 -38.21 5.85 -6.03
C GLY A 157 -37.30 5.98 -7.26
N LYS A 158 -36.82 7.19 -7.60
CA LYS A 158 -35.87 7.43 -8.70
C LYS A 158 -34.49 7.75 -8.17
N ILE A 159 -33.46 7.15 -8.77
CA ILE A 159 -32.05 7.48 -8.49
C ILE A 159 -31.72 8.79 -9.20
N MET A 160 -31.30 9.79 -8.43
CA MET A 160 -30.78 11.05 -8.97
C MET A 160 -29.28 11.19 -8.66
N LYS A 161 -28.53 11.71 -9.63
CA LYS A 161 -27.16 12.17 -9.42
C LYS A 161 -27.19 13.49 -8.62
N ALA A 162 -26.51 13.52 -7.48
CA ALA A 162 -26.29 14.70 -6.68
C ALA A 162 -24.79 14.97 -6.59
N TYR A 163 -24.37 16.21 -6.87
CA TYR A 163 -22.98 16.61 -6.73
C TYR A 163 -22.80 17.27 -5.36
N LEU A 164 -21.93 16.69 -4.53
CA LEU A 164 -21.51 17.31 -3.28
C LEU A 164 -20.26 18.14 -3.57
N ILE A 165 -20.39 19.47 -3.44
CA ILE A 165 -19.27 20.40 -3.46
C ILE A 165 -18.91 20.63 -1.99
N MET A 166 -17.78 20.07 -1.55
CA MET A 166 -17.26 20.32 -0.21
C MET A 166 -16.20 21.41 -0.32
N ASN A 167 -16.54 22.62 0.14
CA ASN A 167 -15.54 23.66 0.37
C ASN A 167 -14.90 23.36 1.73
N ILE A 168 -13.62 23.01 1.73
CA ILE A 168 -12.84 22.93 2.96
C ILE A 168 -12.17 24.30 3.09
N GLU A 169 -12.71 25.14 3.98
CA GLU A 169 -12.01 26.36 4.40
C GLU A 169 -10.75 25.96 5.17
N GLN A 170 -9.65 26.66 4.89
CA GLN A 170 -8.29 26.39 5.38
C GLN A 170 -8.12 26.67 6.88
#